data_AF-A0A9D8PRW1-F1
#
_entry.id   AF-A0A9D8PRW1-F1
#
_cell.length_a   1.000
_cell.length_b   1.000
_cell.length_c   1.000
_cell.angle_alpha   90.00
_cell.angle_beta   90.00
_cell.angle_gamma   90.00
#
_symmetry.space_group_name_H-M   'P 1'
#
loop_
_entity.id
_entity.type
_entity.pdbx_description
1 polymer ?
#
loop_
_entity_poly.entity_id
_entity_poly.type
_entity_poly.pdbx_seq_one_letter_code
_entity_poly.pdbx_strand_id
1 'polypeptide(L)'
;MKGTQLLVPHCITDTTITALVWLKSPQQTPELPLNIIISDCYAAFNPSNRMWEKFLTEIEKQEKRGDFSEDDYMLLRYSKEARNILMDKTLGDEEVFSEGTPKEVLEKAKENILRIEKERSDNLEKQIQKFNEVLKRFSAFVGRISYYTIFVVLFITIVLCLGLTLMNNFIEINCIKLAISSVILFVITIITVTSGDSIKSFAKKISLRIEKRIYNSLKSLFSN
;
A
#
# COMPACT_ATOMS: atom_id res chain seq x y z
N MET A 1 15.51 -40.19 23.11
CA MET A 1 16.25 -39.56 22.00
C MET A 1 15.29 -38.61 21.29
N LYS A 2 15.41 -37.29 21.55
CA LYS A 2 14.62 -36.28 20.84
C LYS A 2 15.22 -36.13 19.45
N GLY A 3 14.46 -36.50 18.41
CA GLY A 3 14.84 -36.23 17.03
C GLY A 3 15.06 -34.73 16.84
N THR A 4 16.29 -34.34 16.54
CA THR A 4 16.61 -32.98 16.07
C THR A 4 15.84 -32.75 14.78
N GLN A 5 14.78 -31.96 14.86
CA GLN A 5 14.13 -31.34 13.70
C GLN A 5 15.25 -30.61 12.92
N LEU A 6 15.58 -31.10 11.73
CA LEU A 6 16.55 -30.44 10.86
C LEU A 6 15.91 -29.11 10.43
N LEU A 7 16.28 -28.04 11.13
CA LEU A 7 15.81 -26.69 10.81
C LEU A 7 16.55 -26.24 9.55
N VAL A 8 16.03 -26.59 8.38
CA VAL A 8 16.57 -26.13 7.10
C VAL A 8 16.23 -24.64 6.96
N PRO A 9 17.21 -23.75 6.78
CA PRO A 9 16.94 -22.33 6.63
C PRO A 9 16.23 -22.06 5.30
N HIS A 10 15.24 -21.16 5.30
CA HIS A 10 14.47 -20.79 4.10
C HIS A 10 15.35 -20.15 3.01
N CYS A 11 16.45 -19.54 3.42
CA CYS A 11 17.49 -19.02 2.54
C CYS A 11 18.85 -19.23 3.21
N ILE A 12 19.87 -19.50 2.41
CA ILE A 12 21.24 -19.68 2.87
C ILE A 12 22.14 -18.74 2.08
N THR A 13 23.09 -18.10 2.75
CA THR A 13 24.05 -17.23 2.07
C THR A 13 25.10 -18.06 1.32
N ASP A 14 25.62 -17.50 0.24
CA ASP A 14 26.74 -18.04 -0.54
C ASP A 14 27.95 -18.36 0.34
N THR A 15 28.26 -17.47 1.30
CA THR A 15 29.33 -17.66 2.29
C THR A 15 29.10 -18.88 3.18
N THR A 16 27.86 -19.12 3.61
CA THR A 16 27.50 -20.26 4.45
C THR A 16 27.54 -21.56 3.65
N ILE A 17 27.01 -21.57 2.42
CA ILE A 17 27.15 -22.72 1.51
C ILE A 17 28.61 -23.04 1.27
N THR A 18 29.42 -22.03 0.93
CA THR A 18 30.84 -22.20 0.60
C THR A 18 31.60 -22.73 1.81
N ALA A 19 31.35 -22.20 3.00
CA ALA A 19 31.94 -22.70 4.24
C ALA A 19 31.57 -24.16 4.51
N LEU A 20 30.30 -24.55 4.34
CA LEU A 20 29.84 -25.93 4.52
C LEU A 20 30.47 -26.89 3.51
N VAL A 21 30.55 -26.49 2.23
CA VAL A 21 31.16 -27.30 1.17
C VAL A 21 32.65 -27.45 1.40
N TRP A 22 33.36 -26.37 1.75
CA TRP A 22 34.79 -26.39 2.07
C TRP A 22 35.09 -27.30 3.26
N LEU A 23 34.24 -27.28 4.30
CA LEU A 23 34.41 -28.13 5.48
C LEU A 23 34.19 -29.62 5.16
N LYS A 24 33.37 -29.94 4.16
CA LYS A 24 33.08 -31.31 3.73
C LYS A 24 34.15 -31.88 2.81
N SER A 25 34.73 -31.06 1.92
CA SER A 25 35.73 -31.48 0.92
C SER A 25 36.77 -30.38 0.63
N PRO A 26 37.69 -30.08 1.58
CA PRO A 26 38.60 -28.94 1.48
C PRO A 26 39.65 -29.05 0.37
N GLN A 27 39.94 -30.27 -0.11
CA GLN A 27 40.97 -30.52 -1.12
C GLN A 27 40.45 -30.55 -2.58
N GLN A 28 39.13 -30.58 -2.80
CA GLN A 28 38.55 -30.84 -4.12
C GLN A 28 38.17 -29.59 -4.91
N THR A 29 38.16 -28.39 -4.30
CA THR A 29 37.68 -27.19 -5.01
C THR A 29 38.23 -25.89 -4.42
N PRO A 30 39.28 -25.28 -5.02
CA PRO A 30 39.79 -23.95 -4.63
C PRO A 30 38.80 -22.82 -4.92
N GLU A 31 37.98 -22.96 -5.97
CA GLU A 31 36.89 -22.05 -6.33
C GLU A 31 35.62 -22.86 -6.60
N LEU A 32 34.59 -22.69 -5.77
CA LEU A 32 33.29 -23.33 -5.94
C LEU A 32 32.53 -22.64 -7.08
N PRO A 33 32.07 -23.35 -8.14
CA PRO A 33 31.29 -22.75 -9.22
C PRO A 33 29.86 -22.47 -8.75
N LEU A 34 29.68 -21.40 -7.98
CA LEU A 34 28.40 -21.01 -7.38
C LEU A 34 27.31 -20.80 -8.43
N ASN A 35 27.67 -20.30 -9.61
CA ASN A 35 26.76 -20.13 -10.75
C ASN A 35 26.16 -21.46 -11.23
N ILE A 36 26.96 -22.54 -11.26
CA ILE A 36 26.49 -23.88 -11.65
C ILE A 36 25.51 -24.39 -10.59
N ILE A 37 25.86 -24.24 -9.31
CA ILE A 37 24.98 -24.68 -8.21
C ILE A 37 23.65 -23.92 -8.24
N ILE A 38 23.67 -22.59 -8.41
CA ILE A 38 22.45 -21.78 -8.53
C ILE A 38 21.65 -22.20 -9.77
N SER A 39 22.32 -22.47 -10.89
CA SER A 39 21.67 -22.95 -12.12
C SER A 39 21.01 -24.31 -11.91
N ASP A 40 21.69 -25.24 -11.23
CA ASP A 40 21.17 -26.58 -10.93
C ASP A 40 20.00 -26.49 -9.95
N CYS A 41 20.09 -25.66 -8.92
CA CYS A 41 18.97 -25.37 -8.03
C CYS A 41 17.78 -24.79 -8.81
N TYR A 42 18.03 -23.81 -9.69
CA TYR A 42 16.99 -23.21 -10.50
C TYR A 42 16.34 -24.24 -11.45
N ALA A 43 17.14 -25.09 -12.08
CA ALA A 43 16.64 -26.18 -12.92
C ALA A 43 15.78 -27.17 -12.13
N ALA A 44 16.18 -27.50 -10.90
CA ALA A 44 15.42 -28.39 -10.02
C ALA A 44 14.06 -27.81 -9.58
N PHE A 45 13.94 -26.49 -9.46
CA PHE A 45 12.65 -25.82 -9.16
C PHE A 45 11.75 -25.64 -10.40
N ASN A 46 12.22 -25.97 -11.60
CA ASN A 46 11.44 -25.87 -12.82
C ASN A 46 11.08 -27.27 -13.34
N PRO A 47 9.94 -27.42 -14.03
CA PRO A 47 9.60 -28.69 -14.67
C PRO A 47 10.61 -28.98 -15.78
N SER A 48 10.88 -30.25 -16.01
CA SER A 48 11.68 -30.68 -17.15
C SER A 48 11.03 -30.22 -18.46
N ASN A 49 11.83 -29.99 -19.51
CA ASN A 49 11.29 -29.55 -20.82
C ASN A 49 10.20 -30.49 -21.33
N ARG A 50 10.38 -31.80 -21.16
CA ARG A 50 9.43 -32.83 -21.59
C ARG A 50 8.11 -32.76 -20.80
N MET A 51 8.17 -32.56 -19.48
CA MET A 51 6.98 -32.36 -18.66
C MET A 51 6.25 -31.07 -19.05
N TRP A 52 7.00 -29.99 -19.30
CA TRP A 52 6.43 -28.72 -19.71
C TRP A 52 5.73 -28.81 -21.07
N GLU A 53 6.33 -29.48 -22.05
CA GLU A 53 5.71 -29.74 -23.35
C GLU A 53 4.43 -30.58 -23.23
N LYS A 54 4.43 -31.62 -22.39
CA LYS A 54 3.23 -32.41 -22.07
C LYS A 54 2.14 -31.52 -21.47
N PHE A 55 2.48 -30.69 -20.50
CA PHE A 55 1.55 -29.75 -19.89
C PHE A 55 0.95 -28.77 -20.90
N LEU A 56 1.79 -28.17 -21.76
CA LEU A 56 1.34 -27.27 -22.82
C LEU A 56 0.41 -27.95 -23.83
N THR A 57 0.70 -29.19 -24.18
CA THR A 57 -0.14 -29.98 -25.08
C THR A 57 -1.51 -30.28 -24.45
N GLU A 58 -1.54 -30.62 -23.15
CA GLU A 58 -2.80 -30.90 -22.46
C GLU A 58 -3.67 -29.65 -22.26
N ILE A 59 -3.08 -28.48 -21.94
CA ILE A 59 -3.87 -27.24 -21.87
C ILE A 59 -4.44 -26.84 -23.23
N GLU A 60 -3.70 -27.05 -24.32
CA GLU A 60 -4.16 -26.73 -25.68
C GLU A 60 -5.30 -27.67 -26.12
N LYS A 61 -5.22 -28.95 -25.75
CA LYS A 61 -6.32 -29.90 -25.97
C LYS A 61 -7.59 -29.49 -25.20
N GLN A 62 -7.44 -29.04 -23.96
CA GLN A 62 -8.56 -28.63 -23.10
C GLN A 62 -9.20 -27.32 -23.58
N GLU A 63 -8.39 -26.36 -24.04
CA GLU A 63 -8.87 -25.14 -24.69
C GLU A 63 -9.65 -25.45 -25.98
N LYS A 64 -9.10 -26.30 -26.87
CA LYS A 64 -9.78 -26.72 -28.12
C LYS A 64 -11.10 -27.45 -27.87
N ARG A 65 -11.24 -28.12 -26.73
CA ARG A 65 -12.48 -28.78 -26.29
C ARG A 65 -13.49 -27.83 -25.65
N GLY A 66 -13.08 -26.59 -25.34
CA GLY A 66 -13.91 -25.59 -24.66
C GLY A 66 -13.95 -25.74 -23.13
N ASP A 67 -13.08 -26.57 -22.55
CA ASP A 67 -13.00 -26.76 -21.09
C ASP A 67 -12.29 -25.56 -20.41
N PHE A 68 -11.41 -24.85 -21.14
CA PHE A 68 -10.73 -23.63 -20.70
C PHE A 68 -11.07 -22.43 -21.56
N SER A 69 -11.19 -21.27 -20.91
CA SER A 69 -11.25 -19.97 -21.58
C SER A 69 -9.87 -19.56 -22.10
N GLU A 70 -9.82 -18.65 -23.07
CA GLU A 70 -8.57 -18.06 -23.58
C GLU A 70 -7.75 -17.43 -22.43
N ASP A 71 -8.41 -16.74 -21.51
CA ASP A 71 -7.75 -16.15 -20.33
C ASP A 71 -7.14 -17.22 -19.41
N ASP A 72 -7.80 -18.36 -19.26
CA ASP A 72 -7.31 -19.48 -18.45
C ASP A 72 -6.09 -20.13 -19.10
N TYR A 73 -6.10 -20.28 -20.41
CA TYR A 73 -4.96 -20.75 -21.18
C TYR A 73 -3.76 -19.81 -21.06
N MET A 74 -3.97 -18.49 -21.21
CA MET A 74 -2.92 -17.49 -21.07
C MET A 74 -2.34 -17.48 -19.64
N LEU A 75 -3.19 -17.61 -18.63
CA LEU A 75 -2.77 -17.73 -17.24
C LEU A 75 -1.86 -18.95 -17.06
N LEU A 76 -2.29 -20.15 -17.47
CA LEU A 76 -1.51 -21.38 -17.30
C LEU A 76 -0.19 -21.37 -18.07
N ARG A 77 -0.16 -20.77 -19.26
CA ARG A 77 1.02 -20.76 -20.14
C ARG A 77 2.12 -19.79 -19.69
N TYR A 78 1.74 -18.61 -19.20
CA TYR A 78 2.69 -17.52 -18.92
C TYR A 78 2.91 -17.22 -17.44
N SER A 79 2.02 -17.67 -16.55
CA SER A 79 2.18 -17.45 -15.10
C SER A 79 3.32 -18.29 -14.53
N LYS A 80 4.17 -17.63 -13.72
CA LYS A 80 5.17 -18.33 -12.91
C LYS A 80 4.50 -19.13 -11.79
N GLU A 81 3.40 -18.61 -11.27
CA GLU A 81 2.60 -19.25 -10.23
C GLU A 81 2.04 -20.58 -10.73
N ALA A 82 1.51 -20.65 -11.95
CA ALA A 82 1.04 -21.90 -12.55
C ALA A 82 2.17 -22.94 -12.66
N ARG A 83 3.37 -22.52 -13.06
CA ARG A 83 4.56 -23.38 -13.12
C ARG A 83 4.99 -23.90 -11.75
N ASN A 84 4.99 -23.03 -10.73
CA ASN A 84 5.32 -23.42 -9.37
C ASN A 84 4.29 -24.40 -8.80
N ILE A 85 2.99 -24.16 -9.05
CA ILE A 85 1.91 -25.05 -8.60
C ILE A 85 2.01 -26.43 -9.29
N LEU A 86 2.39 -26.45 -10.58
CA LEU A 86 2.67 -27.70 -11.29
C LEU A 86 3.81 -28.46 -10.61
N MET A 87 4.92 -27.78 -10.31
CA MET A 87 6.07 -28.38 -9.61
C MET A 87 5.74 -28.84 -8.19
N ASP A 88 4.95 -28.09 -7.43
CA ASP A 88 4.52 -28.50 -6.09
C ASP A 88 3.62 -29.74 -6.13
N LYS A 89 2.87 -29.94 -7.22
CA LYS A 89 2.00 -31.12 -7.38
C LYS A 89 2.76 -32.35 -7.88
N THR A 90 3.65 -32.19 -8.84
CA THR A 90 4.34 -33.32 -9.46
C THR A 90 5.69 -33.62 -8.81
N LEU A 91 6.26 -32.68 -8.05
CA LEU A 91 7.63 -32.71 -7.53
C LEU A 91 8.67 -32.96 -8.65
N GLY A 92 8.33 -32.61 -9.89
CA GLY A 92 9.15 -32.90 -11.08
C GLY A 92 9.04 -34.33 -11.61
N ASP A 93 8.17 -35.18 -11.04
CA ASP A 93 7.92 -36.54 -11.51
C ASP A 93 6.88 -36.59 -12.64
N GLU A 94 7.28 -37.18 -13.76
CA GLU A 94 6.43 -37.33 -14.95
C GLU A 94 5.33 -38.38 -14.77
N GLU A 95 5.48 -39.35 -13.87
CA GLU A 95 4.49 -40.41 -13.65
C GLU A 95 3.27 -39.90 -12.87
N VAL A 96 3.46 -38.86 -12.07
CA VAL A 96 2.39 -38.19 -11.30
C VAL A 96 1.54 -37.30 -12.22
N PHE A 97 2.05 -36.94 -13.40
CA PHE A 97 1.34 -36.09 -14.35
C PHE A 97 0.18 -36.84 -15.01
N SER A 98 -1.05 -36.38 -14.73
CA SER A 98 -2.29 -36.89 -15.34
C SER A 98 -3.00 -35.83 -16.19
N GLU A 99 -3.97 -36.25 -17.02
CA GLU A 99 -4.82 -35.33 -17.80
C GLU A 99 -5.63 -34.34 -16.93
N GLY A 100 -5.88 -34.68 -15.66
CA GLY A 100 -6.57 -33.80 -14.70
C GLY A 100 -5.68 -32.70 -14.11
N THR A 101 -4.35 -32.85 -14.19
CA THR A 101 -3.38 -31.94 -13.56
C THR A 101 -3.57 -30.47 -13.96
N PRO A 102 -3.80 -30.12 -15.24
CA PRO A 102 -3.96 -28.71 -15.63
C PRO A 102 -5.17 -28.04 -14.99
N LYS A 103 -6.28 -28.76 -14.82
CA LYS A 103 -7.49 -28.24 -14.17
C LYS A 103 -7.23 -27.93 -12.70
N GLU A 104 -6.52 -28.81 -12.00
CA GLU A 104 -6.19 -28.59 -10.60
C GLU A 104 -5.16 -27.46 -10.40
N VAL A 105 -4.23 -27.31 -11.35
CA VAL A 105 -3.29 -26.18 -11.36
C VAL A 105 -4.06 -24.86 -11.57
N LEU A 106 -5.02 -24.85 -12.49
CA LEU A 106 -5.88 -23.68 -12.74
C LEU A 106 -6.70 -23.30 -11.51
N GLU A 107 -7.32 -24.27 -10.86
CA GLU A 107 -8.15 -24.06 -9.66
C GLU A 107 -7.32 -23.44 -8.54
N LYS A 108 -6.13 -24.00 -8.25
CA LYS A 108 -5.20 -23.44 -7.27
C LYS A 108 -4.68 -22.06 -7.66
N ALA A 109 -4.41 -21.82 -8.93
CA ALA A 109 -3.95 -20.51 -9.40
C ALA A 109 -5.04 -19.44 -9.18
N LYS A 110 -6.30 -19.75 -9.51
CA LYS A 110 -7.46 -18.88 -9.26
C LYS A 110 -7.69 -18.66 -7.77
N GLU A 111 -7.60 -19.71 -6.96
CA GLU A 111 -7.71 -19.61 -5.49
C GLU A 111 -6.65 -18.67 -4.90
N ASN A 112 -5.40 -18.80 -5.35
CA ASN A 112 -4.31 -17.92 -4.91
C ASN A 112 -4.54 -16.46 -5.32
N ILE A 113 -5.04 -16.21 -6.54
CA ILE A 113 -5.39 -14.85 -7.00
C ILE A 113 -6.48 -14.26 -6.11
N LEU A 114 -7.56 -15.01 -5.85
CA LEU A 114 -8.65 -14.57 -4.98
C LEU A 114 -8.18 -14.32 -3.54
N ARG A 115 -7.29 -15.16 -3.02
CA ARG A 115 -6.69 -14.98 -1.69
C ARG A 115 -5.88 -13.68 -1.63
N ILE A 116 -5.04 -13.42 -2.62
CA ILE A 116 -4.22 -12.20 -2.70
C ILE A 116 -5.12 -10.96 -2.80
N GLU A 117 -6.17 -11.02 -3.60
CA GLU A 117 -7.12 -9.92 -3.75
C GLU A 117 -7.87 -9.63 -2.44
N LYS A 118 -8.30 -10.68 -1.74
CA LYS A 118 -8.93 -10.56 -0.42
C LYS A 118 -7.97 -9.97 0.61
N GLU A 119 -6.74 -10.47 0.70
CA GLU A 119 -5.71 -9.94 1.60
C GLU A 119 -5.39 -8.47 1.31
N ARG A 120 -5.33 -8.09 0.03
CA ARG A 120 -5.15 -6.68 -0.39
C ARG A 120 -6.33 -5.82 0.07
N SER A 121 -7.55 -6.31 -0.10
CA SER A 121 -8.78 -5.61 0.30
C SER A 121 -8.83 -5.42 1.82
N ASP A 122 -8.58 -6.49 2.58
CA ASP A 122 -8.51 -6.46 4.05
C ASP A 122 -7.42 -5.50 4.55
N ASN A 123 -6.27 -5.46 3.88
CA ASN A 123 -5.19 -4.53 4.24
C ASN A 123 -5.59 -3.08 3.95
N LEU A 124 -6.28 -2.82 2.84
CA LEU A 124 -6.77 -1.49 2.48
C LEU A 124 -7.83 -1.01 3.49
N GLU A 125 -8.75 -1.89 3.89
CA GLU A 125 -9.73 -1.61 4.95
C GLU A 125 -9.05 -1.32 6.29
N LYS A 126 -8.05 -2.10 6.69
CA LYS A 126 -7.24 -1.84 7.89
C LYS A 126 -6.54 -0.49 7.83
N GLN A 127 -6.03 -0.08 6.67
CA GLN A 127 -5.42 1.24 6.49
C GLN A 127 -6.44 2.36 6.64
N ILE A 128 -7.62 2.22 6.01
CA ILE A 128 -8.72 3.18 6.14
C ILE A 128 -9.18 3.27 7.60
N GLN A 129 -9.30 2.15 8.30
CA GLN A 129 -9.69 2.11 9.71
C GLN A 129 -8.67 2.83 10.59
N LYS A 130 -7.37 2.55 10.42
CA LYS A 130 -6.28 3.25 11.14
C LYS A 130 -6.33 4.75 10.87
N PHE A 131 -6.51 5.16 9.62
CA PHE A 131 -6.62 6.56 9.26
C PHE A 131 -7.85 7.23 9.91
N ASN A 132 -8.99 6.55 9.90
CA ASN A 132 -10.21 7.02 10.55
C ASN A 132 -10.06 7.13 12.08
N GLU A 133 -9.34 6.22 12.72
CA GLU A 133 -9.03 6.32 14.16
C GLU A 133 -8.14 7.54 14.45
N VAL A 134 -7.14 7.79 13.62
CA VAL A 134 -6.29 8.98 13.71
C VAL A 134 -7.14 10.25 13.53
N LEU A 135 -8.03 10.29 12.54
CA LEU A 135 -8.96 11.41 12.34
C LEU A 135 -9.90 11.63 13.53
N LYS A 136 -10.41 10.56 14.16
CA LYS A 136 -11.22 10.67 15.39
C LYS A 136 -10.43 11.27 16.55
N ARG A 137 -9.15 10.94 16.69
CA ARG A 137 -8.28 11.57 17.71
C ARG A 137 -8.07 13.06 17.43
N PHE A 138 -7.87 13.43 16.16
CA PHE A 138 -7.72 14.82 15.77
C PHE A 138 -9.01 15.63 15.85
N SER A 139 -10.18 15.06 15.54
CA SER A 139 -11.46 15.80 15.58
C SER A 139 -11.79 16.28 17.00
N ALA A 140 -11.46 15.49 18.03
CA ALA A 140 -11.62 15.88 19.43
C ALA A 140 -10.68 17.02 19.85
N PHE A 141 -9.49 17.11 19.24
CA PHE A 141 -8.54 18.19 19.48
C PHE A 141 -8.99 19.49 18.78
N VAL A 142 -9.43 19.36 17.51
CA VAL A 142 -9.99 20.48 16.74
C VAL A 142 -11.21 21.07 17.43
N GLY A 143 -12.10 20.26 18.01
CA GLY A 143 -13.29 20.74 18.72
C GLY A 143 -12.98 21.59 19.96
N ARG A 144 -11.93 21.24 20.72
CA ARG A 144 -11.49 22.05 21.87
C ARG A 144 -10.89 23.38 21.41
N ILE A 145 -10.01 23.33 20.41
CA ILE A 145 -9.40 24.54 19.86
C ILE A 145 -10.48 25.46 19.28
N SER A 146 -11.46 24.92 18.54
CA SER A 146 -12.53 25.73 17.96
C SER A 146 -13.33 26.47 19.04
N TYR A 147 -13.65 25.80 20.16
CA TYR A 147 -14.36 26.44 21.27
C TYR A 147 -13.55 27.60 21.87
N TYR A 148 -12.25 27.40 22.15
CA TYR A 148 -11.40 28.46 22.68
C TYR A 148 -11.22 29.61 21.69
N THR A 149 -11.07 29.34 20.39
CA THR A 149 -10.98 30.43 19.38
C THR A 149 -12.25 31.26 19.33
N ILE A 150 -13.43 30.63 19.42
CA ILE A 150 -14.71 31.33 19.44
C ILE A 150 -14.84 32.17 20.72
N PHE A 151 -14.47 31.61 21.87
CA PHE A 151 -14.54 32.31 23.16
C PHE A 151 -13.62 33.54 23.21
N VAL A 152 -12.39 33.42 22.72
CA VAL A 152 -11.42 34.53 22.69
C VAL A 152 -11.90 35.65 21.77
N VAL A 153 -12.41 35.33 20.58
CA VAL A 153 -12.97 36.34 19.66
C VAL A 153 -14.15 37.06 20.29
N LEU A 154 -15.08 36.32 20.90
CA LEU A 154 -16.25 36.89 21.57
C LEU A 154 -15.82 37.81 22.74
N PHE A 155 -14.87 37.36 23.57
CA PHE A 155 -14.32 38.17 24.66
C PHE A 155 -13.68 39.48 24.16
N ILE A 156 -12.87 39.42 23.10
CA ILE A 156 -12.27 40.61 22.49
C ILE A 156 -13.34 41.58 21.99
N THR A 157 -14.40 41.08 21.34
CA THR A 157 -15.49 41.94 20.85
C THR A 157 -16.26 42.61 21.98
N ILE A 158 -16.49 41.91 23.10
CA ILE A 158 -17.14 42.47 24.29
C ILE A 158 -16.25 43.55 24.92
N VAL A 159 -14.96 43.27 25.11
CA VAL A 159 -14.00 44.23 25.69
C VAL A 159 -13.90 45.49 24.82
N LEU A 160 -13.85 45.33 23.49
CA LEU A 160 -13.79 46.45 22.56
C LEU A 160 -15.10 47.28 22.61
N CYS A 161 -16.26 46.62 22.70
CA CYS A 161 -17.54 47.29 22.85
C CYS A 161 -17.63 48.07 24.18
N LEU A 162 -17.21 47.45 25.28
CA LEU A 162 -17.27 48.04 26.62
C LEU A 162 -16.25 49.18 26.82
N GLY A 163 -15.07 49.08 26.20
CA GLY A 163 -14.10 50.17 26.16
C GLY A 163 -14.63 51.40 25.41
N LEU A 164 -15.35 51.18 24.31
CA LEU A 164 -15.99 52.25 23.55
C LEU A 164 -17.15 52.90 24.31
N THR A 165 -17.96 52.13 25.07
CA THR A 165 -19.05 52.72 25.88
C THR A 165 -18.53 53.56 27.04
N LEU A 166 -17.42 53.18 27.67
CA LEU A 166 -16.79 53.96 28.74
C LEU A 166 -16.13 55.25 28.22
N MET A 167 -15.52 55.21 27.04
CA MET A 167 -14.91 56.39 26.39
C MET A 167 -15.96 57.40 25.87
N ASN A 168 -17.20 56.97 25.63
CA ASN A 168 -18.29 57.81 25.14
C ASN A 168 -18.74 58.90 26.13
N ASN A 169 -18.43 58.75 27.43
CA ASN A 169 -18.73 59.77 28.43
C ASN A 169 -17.81 61.01 28.34
N PHE A 170 -16.78 61.00 27.48
CA PHE A 170 -15.73 62.04 27.47
C PHE A 170 -15.58 62.82 26.15
N ILE A 171 -16.06 62.35 24.98
CA ILE A 171 -15.81 63.00 23.67
C ILE A 171 -16.99 62.86 22.69
N GLU A 172 -17.65 63.98 22.34
CA GLU A 172 -18.70 64.08 21.30
C GLU A 172 -18.13 63.96 19.87
N ILE A 173 -17.91 62.74 19.34
CA ILE A 173 -17.68 62.53 17.89
C ILE A 173 -18.34 61.23 17.38
N ASN A 174 -19.22 61.36 16.36
CA ASN A 174 -19.69 60.37 15.36
C ASN A 174 -19.87 58.89 15.81
N CYS A 175 -20.69 58.67 16.83
CA CYS A 175 -21.10 57.36 17.36
C CYS A 175 -21.55 56.34 16.31
N ILE A 176 -22.23 56.78 15.25
CA ILE A 176 -22.82 55.87 14.24
C ILE A 176 -21.75 55.20 13.37
N LYS A 177 -20.67 55.90 13.00
CA LYS A 177 -19.64 55.35 12.08
C LYS A 177 -18.77 54.28 12.76
N LEU A 178 -18.42 54.46 14.03
CA LEU A 178 -17.65 53.49 14.80
C LEU A 178 -18.49 52.26 15.20
N ALA A 179 -19.75 52.46 15.54
CA ALA A 179 -20.69 51.35 15.78
C ALA A 179 -20.85 50.48 14.51
N ILE A 180 -21.03 51.09 13.34
CA ILE A 180 -21.09 50.37 12.05
C ILE A 180 -19.79 49.60 11.79
N SER A 181 -18.61 50.19 12.04
CA SER A 181 -17.33 49.51 11.87
C SER A 181 -17.17 48.28 12.79
N SER A 182 -17.63 48.38 14.04
CA SER A 182 -17.60 47.25 14.99
C SER A 182 -18.54 46.11 14.58
N VAL A 183 -19.73 46.44 14.05
CA VAL A 183 -20.69 45.48 13.51
C VAL A 183 -20.13 44.81 12.25
N ILE A 184 -19.44 45.56 11.38
CA ILE A 184 -18.77 45.01 10.20
C ILE A 184 -17.68 44.01 10.60
N LEU A 185 -16.86 44.32 11.62
CA LEU A 185 -15.86 43.38 12.13
C LEU A 185 -16.50 42.14 12.76
N PHE A 186 -17.61 42.30 13.47
CA PHE A 186 -18.37 41.19 14.04
C PHE A 186 -18.93 40.26 12.96
N VAL A 187 -19.45 40.83 11.87
CA VAL A 187 -19.92 40.09 10.69
C VAL A 187 -18.75 39.38 10.00
N ILE A 188 -17.58 40.01 9.87
CA ILE A 188 -16.37 39.38 9.32
C ILE A 188 -15.92 38.20 10.21
N THR A 189 -15.99 38.32 11.53
CA THR A 189 -15.68 37.19 12.44
C THR A 189 -16.69 36.06 12.33
N ILE A 190 -18.00 36.35 12.20
CA ILE A 190 -19.04 35.34 11.98
C ILE A 190 -18.81 34.62 10.64
N ILE A 191 -18.46 35.36 9.58
CA ILE A 191 -18.13 34.78 8.27
C ILE A 191 -16.90 33.87 8.37
N THR A 192 -15.88 34.26 9.15
CA THR A 192 -14.67 33.46 9.34
C THR A 192 -14.93 32.16 10.12
N VAL A 193 -15.83 32.21 11.11
CA VAL A 193 -16.21 31.05 11.94
C VAL A 193 -17.15 30.09 11.19
N THR A 194 -18.15 30.62 10.47
CA THR A 194 -19.04 29.78 9.63
C THR A 194 -18.30 29.19 8.44
N SER A 195 -17.23 29.85 7.98
CA SER A 195 -16.27 29.32 7.01
C SER A 195 -15.34 28.23 7.57
N GLY A 196 -15.66 27.59 8.70
CA GLY A 196 -14.99 26.35 9.15
C GLY A 196 -14.95 25.26 8.08
N ASP A 197 -15.92 25.22 7.16
CA ASP A 197 -15.88 24.37 5.96
C ASP A 197 -14.85 24.85 4.92
N SER A 198 -14.59 26.15 4.84
CA SER A 198 -13.52 26.72 4.03
C SER A 198 -12.13 26.45 4.60
N ILE A 199 -11.92 26.25 5.91
CA ILE A 199 -10.59 25.89 6.44
C ILE A 199 -10.17 24.50 5.93
N LYS A 200 -11.09 23.53 5.89
CA LYS A 200 -10.86 22.22 5.24
C LYS A 200 -10.63 22.37 3.74
N SER A 201 -11.39 23.23 3.06
CA SER A 201 -11.22 23.55 1.64
C SER A 201 -9.88 24.25 1.34
N PHE A 202 -9.42 25.13 2.23
CA PHE A 202 -8.20 25.91 2.11
C PHE A 202 -6.97 25.05 2.40
N ALA A 203 -7.04 24.18 3.40
CA ALA A 203 -6.05 23.13 3.64
C ALA A 203 -5.91 22.20 2.42
N LYS A 204 -7.04 21.81 1.80
CA LYS A 204 -7.06 21.02 0.55
C LYS A 204 -6.47 21.80 -0.64
N LYS A 205 -6.73 23.11 -0.75
CA LYS A 205 -6.09 23.96 -1.79
C LYS A 205 -4.59 24.10 -1.59
N ILE A 206 -4.13 24.19 -0.33
CA ILE A 206 -2.70 24.26 -0.01
C ILE A 206 -2.03 22.93 -0.31
N SER A 207 -2.63 21.80 0.09
CA SER A 207 -2.07 20.47 -0.19
C SER A 207 -1.93 20.22 -1.70
N LEU A 208 -2.94 20.60 -2.49
CA LEU A 208 -2.90 20.50 -3.96
C LEU A 208 -1.82 21.40 -4.59
N ARG A 209 -1.56 22.59 -4.03
CA ARG A 209 -0.47 23.46 -4.51
C ARG A 209 0.90 22.88 -4.21
N ILE A 210 1.08 22.31 -3.02
CA ILE A 210 2.35 21.69 -2.61
C ILE A 210 2.64 20.49 -3.49
N GLU A 211 1.64 19.63 -3.71
CA GLU A 211 1.75 18.47 -4.60
C GLU A 211 2.14 18.87 -6.02
N LYS A 212 1.49 19.91 -6.58
CA LYS A 212 1.83 20.44 -7.92
C LYS A 212 3.25 21.01 -7.99
N ARG A 213 3.75 21.62 -6.91
CA ARG A 213 5.12 22.16 -6.82
C ARG A 213 6.16 21.04 -6.72
N ILE A 214 5.88 20.00 -5.95
CA ILE A 214 6.73 18.81 -5.80
C ILE A 214 6.78 18.05 -7.13
N TYR A 215 5.62 17.83 -7.76
CA TYR A 215 5.53 17.20 -9.07
C TYR A 215 6.33 17.97 -10.13
N ASN A 216 6.19 19.30 -10.19
CA ASN A 216 6.96 20.12 -11.13
C ASN A 216 8.46 20.12 -10.82
N SER A 217 8.86 20.10 -9.55
CA SER A 217 10.28 20.05 -9.16
C SER A 217 10.91 18.69 -9.46
N LEU A 218 10.17 17.59 -9.26
CA LEU A 218 10.59 16.26 -9.65
C LEU A 218 10.67 16.12 -11.18
N LYS A 219 9.71 16.68 -11.91
CA LYS A 219 9.72 16.69 -13.38
C LYS A 219 10.90 17.47 -13.94
N SER A 220 11.29 18.59 -13.33
CA SER A 220 12.49 19.33 -13.76
C SER A 220 13.81 18.61 -13.42
N LEU A 221 13.83 17.77 -12.39
CA LEU A 221 15.01 16.97 -12.03
C LEU A 221 15.21 15.74 -12.91
N PHE A 222 14.14 15.16 -13.45
CA PHE A 222 14.17 14.00 -14.36
C PHE A 222 14.18 14.36 -15.85
N SER A 223 14.20 15.66 -16.19
CA SER A 223 14.21 16.17 -17.58
C SER A 223 15.56 16.77 -17.99
N ASN A 224 16.61 16.56 -17.18
CA ASN A 224 18.03 16.80 -17.48
C ASN A 224 18.76 15.46 -17.46
#